data_AF-A0A069I403-F1
#
_entry.id   AF-A0A069I403-F1
#
_cell.length_a   1.000
_cell.length_b   1.000
_cell.length_c   1.000
_cell.angle_alpha   90.00
_cell.angle_beta   90.00
_cell.angle_gamma   90.00
#
_symmetry.space_group_name_H-M   'P 1'
#
loop_
_entity.id
_entity.type
_entity.pdbx_description
1 polymer ?
#
loop_
_entity_poly.entity_id
_entity_poly.type
_entity_poly.pdbx_seq_one_letter_code
_entity_poly.pdbx_strand_id
1 'polypeptide(L)'
;MVVAEVRKETQQWVLARARWEAEPQMTFSDVALLLGISKQAVAKHAQQFDWRRRLDMPTIAARAHEKADRAIEQDAGGSQPQAPQVVASSPVLARLSRHEIPADATLEQARKISQDAAIDERVELLTRHRREWGAVRNLAYAAIKSKDLMEARTAKTVAEAIKTLQDGERKAWGLDSGEEGPVKVTVVRGGA
;
A
#
# COMPACT_ATOMS: atom_id res chain seq x y z
N MET A 1 20.41 23.81 38.86
CA MET A 1 19.27 23.53 37.98
C MET A 1 19.84 23.30 36.58
N VAL A 2 20.08 22.05 36.20
CA VAL A 2 20.67 21.72 34.88
C VAL A 2 19.54 21.74 33.86
N VAL A 3 19.57 22.73 32.97
CA VAL A 3 18.67 22.78 31.82
C VAL A 3 18.97 21.53 30.98
N ALA A 4 18.03 20.60 30.93
CA ALA A 4 18.14 19.43 30.06
C ALA A 4 18.19 19.94 28.62
N GLU A 5 19.36 19.88 28.01
CA GLU A 5 19.56 20.25 26.62
C GLU A 5 18.68 19.34 25.75
N VAL A 6 17.68 19.92 25.10
CA VAL A 6 16.77 19.21 24.20
C VAL A 6 17.60 18.69 23.04
N ARG A 7 18.00 17.40 23.11
CA ARG A 7 18.78 16.75 22.05
C ARG A 7 17.98 16.80 20.74
N LYS A 8 18.47 17.59 19.78
CA LYS A 8 17.88 17.66 18.45
C LYS A 8 18.32 16.45 17.64
N GLU A 9 17.36 15.75 17.06
CA GLU A 9 17.59 14.68 16.10
C GLU A 9 18.15 15.28 14.81
N THR A 10 19.17 14.66 14.21
CA THR A 10 19.69 15.17 12.92
C THR A 10 18.66 14.93 11.82
N GLN A 11 18.71 15.72 10.77
CA GLN A 11 17.75 15.66 9.68
C GLN A 11 17.61 14.28 9.03
N GLN A 12 18.71 13.54 8.83
CA GLN A 12 18.67 12.18 8.28
C GLN A 12 17.84 11.22 9.15
N TRP A 13 17.96 11.34 10.48
CA TRP A 13 17.18 10.56 11.43
C TRP A 13 15.70 10.97 11.44
N VAL A 14 15.39 12.26 11.29
CA VAL A 14 14.02 12.76 11.14
C VAL A 14 13.33 12.14 9.91
N LEU A 15 14.02 12.12 8.78
CA LEU A 15 13.50 11.52 7.54
C LEU A 15 13.34 10.01 7.66
N ALA A 16 14.34 9.32 8.22
CA ALA A 16 14.28 7.88 8.45
C ALA A 16 13.15 7.48 9.41
N ARG A 17 12.96 8.27 10.47
CA ARG A 17 11.85 8.13 11.41
C ARG A 17 10.52 8.27 10.69
N ALA A 18 10.34 9.35 9.92
CA ALA A 18 9.09 9.59 9.22
C ALA A 18 8.69 8.45 8.27
N ARG A 19 9.67 7.93 7.51
CA ARG A 19 9.48 6.78 6.62
C ARG A 19 9.11 5.52 7.39
N TRP A 20 9.85 5.22 8.46
CA TRP A 20 9.54 4.09 9.31
C TRP A 20 8.16 4.24 9.97
N GLU A 21 7.81 5.39 10.52
CA GLU A 21 6.50 5.56 11.17
C GLU A 21 5.31 5.44 10.21
N ALA A 22 5.53 5.63 8.91
CA ALA A 22 4.51 5.59 7.85
C ALA A 22 4.30 4.21 7.21
N GLU A 23 5.33 3.37 7.09
CA GLU A 23 5.26 2.08 6.38
C GLU A 23 5.35 0.90 7.36
N PRO A 24 4.23 0.30 7.81
CA PRO A 24 4.23 -0.68 8.90
C PRO A 24 5.07 -1.93 8.63
N GLN A 25 5.35 -2.24 7.37
CA GLN A 25 6.19 -3.37 6.99
C GLN A 25 7.69 -3.04 7.01
N MET A 26 8.07 -1.76 7.03
CA MET A 26 9.46 -1.35 7.09
C MET A 26 10.10 -1.77 8.41
N THR A 27 11.22 -2.46 8.36
CA THR A 27 11.94 -2.94 9.54
C THR A 27 13.07 -1.99 9.92
N PHE A 28 13.61 -2.13 11.13
CA PHE A 28 14.84 -1.42 11.50
C PHE A 28 16.06 -1.85 10.67
N SER A 29 16.03 -3.02 10.03
CA SER A 29 17.07 -3.41 9.07
C SER A 29 17.02 -2.53 7.82
N ASP A 30 15.82 -2.22 7.32
CA ASP A 30 15.65 -1.36 6.14
C ASP A 30 16.07 0.08 6.45
N VAL A 31 15.74 0.58 7.65
CA VAL A 31 16.19 1.88 8.13
C VAL A 31 17.71 1.92 8.26
N ALA A 32 18.32 0.84 8.75
CA ALA A 32 19.77 0.73 8.89
C ALA A 32 20.47 0.76 7.53
N LEU A 33 19.93 0.07 6.52
CA LEU A 33 20.39 0.15 5.14
C LEU A 33 20.29 1.57 4.58
N LEU A 34 19.17 2.26 4.82
CA LEU A 34 18.95 3.63 4.36
C LEU A 34 19.98 4.61 4.95
N LEU A 35 20.32 4.44 6.23
CA LEU A 35 21.25 5.32 6.94
C LEU A 35 22.71 4.88 6.84
N GLY A 36 23.01 3.70 6.28
CA GLY A 36 24.36 3.15 6.21
C GLY A 36 24.95 2.77 7.58
N ILE A 37 24.10 2.38 8.53
CA ILE A 37 24.50 2.05 9.92
C ILE A 37 24.00 0.67 10.34
N SER A 38 24.26 0.26 11.59
CA SER A 38 23.79 -1.03 12.10
C SER A 38 22.33 -0.98 12.59
N LYS A 39 21.63 -2.12 12.47
CA LYS A 39 20.27 -2.31 13.03
C LYS A 39 20.20 -2.00 14.53
N GLN A 40 21.24 -2.37 15.28
CA GLN A 40 21.30 -2.10 16.73
C GLN A 40 21.39 -0.61 17.02
N ALA A 41 22.15 0.15 16.21
CA ALA A 41 22.22 1.61 16.34
C ALA A 41 20.85 2.27 16.08
N VAL A 42 20.14 1.81 15.04
CA VAL A 42 18.75 2.26 14.78
C VAL A 42 17.83 1.95 15.94
N ALA A 43 17.85 0.72 16.46
CA ALA A 43 16.97 0.32 17.57
C ALA A 43 17.23 1.16 18.84
N LYS A 44 18.50 1.40 19.17
CA LYS A 44 18.90 2.25 20.31
C LYS A 44 18.43 3.70 20.11
N HIS A 45 18.59 4.23 18.90
CA HIS A 45 18.15 5.59 18.56
C HIS A 45 16.62 5.71 18.61
N ALA A 46 15.90 4.76 18.01
CA ALA A 46 14.45 4.69 18.04
C ALA A 46 13.89 4.64 19.47
N GLN A 47 14.54 3.89 20.38
CA GLN A 47 14.19 3.88 21.80
C GLN A 47 14.47 5.23 22.48
N GLN A 48 15.62 5.85 22.19
CA GLN A 48 16.00 7.14 22.77
C GLN A 48 15.02 8.27 22.37
N PHE A 49 14.48 8.22 21.16
CA PHE A 49 13.58 9.25 20.60
C PHE A 49 12.10 8.84 20.55
N ASP A 50 11.74 7.75 21.25
CA ASP A 50 10.37 7.21 21.36
C ASP A 50 9.66 7.12 20.00
N TRP A 51 10.28 6.41 19.05
CA TRP A 51 9.69 6.16 17.74
C TRP A 51 8.46 5.26 17.87
N ARG A 52 7.35 5.64 17.24
CA ARG A 52 6.09 4.89 17.31
C ARG A 52 5.38 4.89 15.97
N ARG A 53 4.81 3.74 15.59
CA ARG A 53 3.90 3.68 14.43
C ARG A 53 2.69 4.57 14.73
N ARG A 54 2.36 5.46 13.80
CA ARG A 54 1.26 6.42 13.99
C ARG A 54 0.00 6.07 13.19
N LEU A 55 0.14 5.20 12.21
CA LEU A 55 -0.97 4.64 11.46
C LEU A 55 -0.91 3.12 11.56
N ASP A 56 -2.05 2.52 11.81
CA ASP A 56 -2.26 1.08 11.71
C ASP A 56 -2.61 0.69 10.26
N MET A 57 -2.30 -0.56 9.91
CA MET A 57 -2.52 -1.08 8.57
C MET A 57 -3.97 -0.96 8.07
N PRO A 58 -5.01 -1.24 8.89
CA PRO A 58 -6.40 -1.08 8.47
C PRO A 58 -6.75 0.34 8.02
N THR A 59 -6.28 1.36 8.74
CA THR A 59 -6.53 2.76 8.35
C THR A 59 -5.84 3.11 7.03
N ILE A 60 -4.62 2.63 6.82
CA ILE A 60 -3.89 2.84 5.55
C ILE A 60 -4.62 2.15 4.40
N ALA A 61 -5.04 0.90 4.58
CA ALA A 61 -5.76 0.13 3.58
C ALA A 61 -7.10 0.79 3.21
N ALA A 62 -7.91 1.17 4.22
CA ALA A 62 -9.19 1.84 3.98
C ALA A 62 -9.04 3.13 3.16
N ARG A 63 -8.07 3.99 3.54
CA ARG A 63 -7.77 5.22 2.77
C ARG A 63 -7.31 4.94 1.35
N ALA A 64 -6.50 3.89 1.16
CA ALA A 64 -6.05 3.49 -0.17
C ALA A 64 -7.22 3.01 -1.04
N HIS A 65 -8.15 2.22 -0.49
CA HIS A 65 -9.37 1.81 -1.19
C HIS A 65 -10.18 3.01 -1.65
N GLU A 66 -10.55 3.91 -0.73
CA GLU A 66 -11.34 5.12 -1.02
C GLU A 66 -10.69 6.03 -2.07
N LYS A 67 -9.37 6.26 -1.96
CA LYS A 67 -8.65 7.11 -2.92
C LYS A 67 -8.56 6.44 -4.29
N ALA A 68 -8.38 5.13 -4.33
CA ALA A 68 -8.29 4.40 -5.58
C ALA A 68 -9.66 4.20 -6.26
N ASP A 69 -10.77 4.14 -5.53
CA ASP A 69 -12.12 4.17 -6.12
C ASP A 69 -12.37 5.51 -6.81
N ARG A 70 -12.05 6.63 -6.14
CA ARG A 70 -12.13 7.98 -6.73
C ARG A 70 -11.27 8.13 -7.98
N ALA A 71 -10.08 7.53 -8.02
CA ALA A 71 -9.22 7.59 -9.20
C ALA A 71 -9.85 6.90 -10.42
N ILE A 72 -10.51 5.74 -10.23
CA ILE A 72 -11.22 5.05 -11.31
C ILE A 72 -12.43 5.85 -11.79
N GLU A 73 -13.19 6.47 -10.88
CA GLU A 73 -14.33 7.32 -11.23
C GLU A 73 -13.90 8.53 -12.08
N GLN A 74 -12.76 9.13 -11.77
CA GLN A 74 -12.19 10.25 -12.53
C GLN A 74 -11.70 9.82 -13.92
N ASP A 75 -11.04 8.66 -14.02
CA ASP A 75 -10.55 8.11 -15.30
C ASP A 75 -11.69 7.69 -16.24
N ALA A 76 -12.85 7.28 -15.69
CA ALA A 76 -14.04 6.91 -16.47
C ALA A 76 -14.59 8.08 -17.32
N GLY A 77 -14.16 9.32 -17.04
CA GLY A 77 -14.50 10.51 -17.79
C GLY A 77 -13.70 10.78 -19.06
N GLY A 78 -12.62 10.04 -19.39
CA GLY A 78 -11.80 10.50 -20.53
C GLY A 78 -10.64 9.68 -21.08
N SER A 79 -10.44 8.39 -20.79
CA SER A 79 -9.35 7.65 -21.48
C SER A 79 -9.62 6.18 -21.74
N GLN A 80 -9.21 5.73 -22.94
CA GLN A 80 -9.20 4.34 -23.36
C GLN A 80 -8.36 3.48 -22.40
N PRO A 81 -8.76 2.23 -22.12
CA PRO A 81 -7.98 1.33 -21.28
C PRO A 81 -6.63 1.04 -21.96
N GLN A 82 -5.56 1.63 -21.45
CA GLN A 82 -4.20 1.23 -21.81
C GLN A 82 -3.96 -0.19 -21.30
N ALA A 83 -3.29 -1.02 -22.10
CA ALA A 83 -2.89 -2.36 -21.69
C ALA A 83 -2.06 -2.27 -20.39
N PRO A 84 -2.30 -3.17 -19.41
CA PRO A 84 -1.54 -3.16 -18.17
C PRO A 84 -0.05 -3.34 -18.50
N GLN A 85 0.77 -2.33 -18.16
CA GLN A 85 2.22 -2.48 -18.26
C GLN A 85 2.69 -3.39 -17.14
N VAL A 86 3.51 -4.39 -17.49
CA VAL A 86 4.17 -5.28 -16.53
C VAL A 86 5.28 -4.48 -15.84
N VAL A 87 4.90 -3.70 -14.83
CA VAL A 87 5.88 -3.04 -13.95
C VAL A 87 6.41 -4.09 -12.98
N ALA A 88 7.67 -4.46 -13.15
CA ALA A 88 8.36 -5.32 -12.19
C ALA A 88 8.24 -4.74 -10.78
N SER A 89 8.00 -5.59 -9.79
CA SER A 89 7.98 -5.21 -8.38
C SER A 89 9.26 -4.45 -8.02
N SER A 90 9.15 -3.14 -7.86
CA SER A 90 10.30 -2.31 -7.49
C SER A 90 10.80 -2.74 -6.11
N PRO A 91 12.12 -2.90 -5.89
CA PRO A 91 12.67 -3.22 -4.58
C PRO A 91 12.25 -2.17 -3.55
N VAL A 92 12.11 -2.55 -2.28
CA VAL A 92 11.63 -1.66 -1.19
C VAL A 92 12.38 -0.32 -1.18
N LEU A 93 13.69 -0.33 -1.44
CA LEU A 93 14.49 0.89 -1.58
C LEU A 93 14.07 1.82 -2.73
N ALA A 94 13.67 1.26 -3.88
CA ALA A 94 13.16 2.04 -5.01
C ALA A 94 11.78 2.63 -4.70
N ARG A 95 10.93 1.90 -3.96
CA ARG A 95 9.63 2.41 -3.47
C ARG A 95 9.82 3.59 -2.52
N LEU A 96 10.69 3.43 -1.53
CA LEU A 96 11.04 4.45 -0.55
C LEU A 96 11.69 5.70 -1.15
N SER A 97 12.22 5.62 -2.36
CA SER A 97 12.88 6.73 -3.06
C SER A 97 11.95 7.51 -3.99
N ARG A 98 10.73 7.03 -4.26
CA ARG A 98 9.80 7.70 -5.20
C ARG A 98 9.27 9.04 -4.70
N HIS A 99 9.23 9.23 -3.39
CA HIS A 99 8.72 10.45 -2.78
C HIS A 99 9.88 11.17 -2.09
N GLU A 100 10.34 12.25 -2.73
CA GLU A 100 11.33 13.14 -2.16
C GLU A 100 10.72 13.88 -0.98
N ILE A 101 11.29 13.66 0.20
CA ILE A 101 10.97 14.47 1.37
C ILE A 101 11.99 15.61 1.38
N PRO A 102 11.55 16.90 1.40
CA PRO A 102 12.46 18.03 1.42
C PRO A 102 13.49 17.88 2.54
N ALA A 103 14.75 18.17 2.23
CA ALA A 103 15.84 18.03 3.18
C ALA A 103 15.68 18.95 4.39
N ASP A 104 14.88 20.00 4.32
CA ASP A 104 14.56 20.93 5.41
C ASP A 104 13.20 20.67 6.08
N ALA A 105 12.48 19.62 5.67
CA ALA A 105 11.17 19.29 6.19
C ALA A 105 11.22 19.05 7.71
N THR A 106 10.27 19.61 8.44
CA THR A 106 10.06 19.28 9.84
C THR A 106 9.62 17.81 9.97
N LEU A 107 9.77 17.22 11.16
CA LEU A 107 9.31 15.85 11.40
C LEU A 107 7.82 15.66 11.06
N GLU A 108 6.98 16.65 11.34
CA GLU A 108 5.56 16.59 11.03
C GLU A 108 5.29 16.60 9.52
N GLN A 109 5.97 17.47 8.77
CA GLN A 109 5.89 17.51 7.31
C GLN A 109 6.41 16.19 6.71
N ALA A 110 7.57 15.72 7.15
CA ALA A 110 8.16 14.47 6.71
C ALA A 110 7.23 13.28 6.96
N ARG A 111 6.56 13.24 8.13
CA ARG A 111 5.54 12.23 8.46
C ARG A 111 4.40 12.27 7.47
N LYS A 112 3.78 13.44 7.28
CA LYS A 112 2.64 13.58 6.37
C LYS A 112 2.99 13.11 4.97
N ILE A 113 4.12 13.57 4.43
CA ILE A 113 4.61 13.16 3.10
C ILE A 113 4.83 11.64 3.04
N SER A 114 5.48 11.05 4.06
CA SER A 114 5.72 9.60 4.09
C SER A 114 4.43 8.79 4.19
N GLN A 115 3.44 9.28 4.92
CA GLN A 115 2.13 8.63 5.05
C GLN A 115 1.33 8.71 3.75
N ASP A 116 1.28 9.90 3.14
CA ASP A 116 0.62 10.12 1.85
C ASP A 116 1.29 9.24 0.77
N ALA A 117 2.62 9.17 0.75
CA ALA A 117 3.36 8.27 -0.14
C ALA A 117 2.98 6.79 0.06
N ALA A 118 2.95 6.31 1.30
CA ALA A 118 2.60 4.93 1.61
C ALA A 118 1.16 4.57 1.19
N ILE A 119 0.23 5.53 1.29
CA ILE A 119 -1.15 5.40 0.78
C ILE A 119 -1.15 5.39 -0.75
N ASP A 120 -0.40 6.29 -1.39
CA ASP A 120 -0.41 6.46 -2.85
C ASP A 120 0.16 5.25 -3.58
N GLU A 121 1.17 4.58 -3.01
CA GLU A 121 1.66 3.32 -3.57
C GLU A 121 0.60 2.21 -3.52
N ARG A 122 -0.19 2.15 -2.44
CA ARG A 122 -1.29 1.19 -2.32
C ARG A 122 -2.45 1.55 -3.27
N VAL A 123 -2.68 2.84 -3.50
CA VAL A 123 -3.65 3.34 -4.47
C VAL A 123 -3.27 2.92 -5.88
N GLU A 124 -1.99 3.04 -6.27
CA GLU A 124 -1.49 2.62 -7.58
C GLU A 124 -1.76 1.13 -7.81
N LEU A 125 -1.43 0.30 -6.82
CA LEU A 125 -1.67 -1.15 -6.85
C LEU A 125 -3.16 -1.48 -7.00
N LEU A 126 -4.03 -0.90 -6.17
CA LEU A 126 -5.47 -1.14 -6.22
C LEU A 126 -6.08 -0.64 -7.54
N THR A 127 -5.61 0.48 -8.05
CA THR A 127 -6.04 1.03 -9.36
C THR A 127 -5.68 0.06 -10.48
N ARG A 128 -4.46 -0.49 -10.46
CA ARG A 128 -4.04 -1.52 -11.41
C ARG A 128 -4.94 -2.76 -11.31
N HIS A 129 -5.21 -3.25 -10.10
CA HIS A 129 -6.08 -4.41 -9.89
C HIS A 129 -7.46 -4.21 -10.51
N ARG A 130 -8.08 -3.04 -10.27
CA ARG A 130 -9.40 -2.70 -10.84
C ARG A 130 -9.37 -2.67 -12.37
N ARG A 131 -8.29 -2.14 -12.98
CA ARG A 131 -8.11 -2.10 -14.44
C ARG A 131 -7.92 -3.50 -15.04
N GLU A 132 -7.15 -4.36 -14.38
CA GLU A 132 -6.92 -5.75 -14.81
C GLU A 132 -8.24 -6.54 -14.93
N TRP A 133 -9.19 -6.33 -14.01
CA TRP A 133 -10.53 -6.93 -14.10
C TRP A 133 -11.35 -6.41 -15.29
N GLY A 134 -11.09 -5.19 -15.76
CA GLY A 134 -11.65 -4.69 -17.02
C GLY A 134 -11.20 -5.52 -18.22
N ALA A 135 -9.91 -5.89 -18.28
CA ALA A 135 -9.39 -6.75 -19.34
C ALA A 135 -10.00 -8.16 -19.29
N VAL A 136 -10.13 -8.75 -18.09
CA VAL A 136 -10.82 -10.04 -17.89
C VAL A 136 -12.26 -9.99 -18.38
N ARG A 137 -12.99 -8.92 -18.05
CA ARG A 137 -14.37 -8.72 -18.51
C ARG A 137 -14.46 -8.64 -20.04
N ASN A 138 -13.54 -7.92 -20.67
CA ASN A 138 -13.48 -7.82 -22.13
C ASN A 138 -13.23 -9.17 -22.80
N LEU A 139 -12.30 -9.98 -22.27
CA LEU A 139 -12.06 -11.35 -22.77
C LEU A 139 -13.30 -12.23 -22.63
N ALA A 140 -14.00 -12.15 -21.48
CA ALA A 140 -15.24 -12.90 -21.27
C ALA A 140 -16.35 -12.47 -22.24
N TYR A 141 -16.52 -11.17 -22.50
CA TYR A 141 -17.49 -10.66 -23.47
C TYR A 141 -17.15 -11.04 -24.90
N ALA A 142 -15.86 -11.03 -25.28
CA ALA A 142 -15.41 -11.51 -26.58
C ALA A 142 -15.80 -12.98 -26.77
N ALA A 143 -15.51 -13.85 -25.79
CA ALA A 143 -15.86 -15.26 -25.83
C ALA A 143 -17.38 -15.52 -25.92
N ILE A 144 -18.19 -14.73 -25.20
CA ILE A 144 -19.65 -14.83 -25.29
C ILE A 144 -20.14 -14.44 -26.70
N LYS A 145 -19.59 -13.35 -27.25
CA LYS A 145 -19.97 -12.84 -28.57
C LYS A 145 -19.57 -13.79 -29.69
N SER A 146 -18.37 -14.36 -29.63
CA SER A 146 -17.86 -15.33 -30.60
C SER A 146 -18.49 -16.72 -30.42
N LYS A 147 -19.09 -16.98 -29.24
CA LYS A 147 -19.56 -18.31 -28.82
C LYS A 147 -18.45 -19.36 -28.88
N ASP A 148 -17.20 -18.93 -28.68
CA ASP A 148 -16.03 -19.80 -28.72
C ASP A 148 -15.69 -20.30 -27.30
N LEU A 149 -15.77 -21.62 -27.12
CA LEU A 149 -15.45 -22.30 -25.87
C LEU A 149 -13.96 -22.19 -25.52
N MET A 150 -13.06 -22.14 -26.50
CA MET A 150 -11.64 -21.97 -26.26
C MET A 150 -11.34 -20.55 -25.75
N GLU A 151 -11.96 -19.52 -26.34
CA GLU A 151 -11.84 -18.15 -25.82
C GLU A 151 -12.40 -18.04 -24.39
N ALA A 152 -13.51 -18.72 -24.10
CA ALA A 152 -14.10 -18.74 -22.76
C ALA A 152 -13.16 -19.40 -21.73
N ARG A 153 -12.49 -20.50 -22.12
CA ARG A 153 -11.49 -21.17 -21.28
C ARG A 153 -10.28 -20.27 -21.05
N THR A 154 -9.79 -19.60 -22.09
CA THR A 154 -8.69 -18.62 -21.96
C THR A 154 -9.06 -17.51 -20.99
N ALA A 155 -10.25 -16.90 -21.13
CA ALA A 155 -10.72 -15.85 -20.23
C ALA A 155 -10.75 -16.33 -18.77
N LYS A 156 -11.22 -17.56 -18.52
CA LYS A 156 -11.23 -18.17 -17.19
C LYS A 156 -9.82 -18.34 -16.63
N THR A 157 -8.90 -18.93 -17.39
CA THR A 157 -7.52 -19.16 -16.94
C THR A 157 -6.81 -17.84 -16.63
N VAL A 158 -7.01 -16.81 -17.46
CA VAL A 158 -6.48 -15.46 -17.20
C VAL A 158 -7.08 -14.87 -15.92
N ALA A 159 -8.38 -15.01 -15.70
CA ALA A 159 -9.05 -14.53 -14.48
C ALA A 159 -8.48 -15.21 -13.22
N GLU A 160 -8.27 -16.53 -13.25
CA GLU A 160 -7.70 -17.29 -12.13
C GLU A 160 -6.26 -16.86 -11.84
N ALA A 161 -5.43 -16.68 -12.88
CA ALA A 161 -4.05 -16.21 -12.73
C ALA A 161 -3.99 -14.81 -12.11
N ILE A 162 -4.80 -13.87 -12.60
CA ILE A 162 -4.89 -12.50 -12.06
C ILE A 162 -5.35 -12.55 -10.60
N LYS A 163 -6.39 -13.31 -10.29
CA LYS A 163 -6.88 -13.46 -8.91
C LYS A 163 -5.77 -13.95 -7.97
N THR A 164 -5.03 -14.98 -8.34
CA THR A 164 -3.93 -15.51 -7.52
C THR A 164 -2.82 -14.47 -7.31
N LEU A 165 -2.46 -13.72 -8.35
CA LEU A 165 -1.47 -12.64 -8.25
C LEU A 165 -1.94 -11.55 -7.28
N GLN A 166 -3.17 -11.06 -7.49
CA GLN A 166 -3.75 -10.00 -6.67
C GLN A 166 -3.91 -10.42 -5.21
N ASP A 167 -4.34 -11.66 -4.95
CA ASP A 167 -4.42 -12.19 -3.58
C ASP A 167 -3.05 -12.24 -2.89
N GLY A 168 -1.99 -12.58 -3.63
CA GLY A 168 -0.62 -12.53 -3.12
C GLY A 168 -0.19 -11.10 -2.80
N GLU A 169 -0.47 -10.16 -3.71
CA GLU A 169 -0.13 -8.75 -3.54
C GLU A 169 -0.90 -8.10 -2.39
N ARG A 170 -2.22 -8.30 -2.28
CA ARG A 170 -3.02 -7.73 -1.18
C ARG A 170 -2.52 -8.19 0.18
N LYS A 171 -2.21 -9.47 0.34
CA LYS A 171 -1.61 -10.02 1.57
C LYS A 171 -0.24 -9.42 1.83
N ALA A 172 0.60 -9.33 0.80
CA ALA A 172 1.94 -8.77 0.91
C ALA A 172 1.93 -7.28 1.27
N TRP A 173 0.89 -6.53 0.91
CA TRP A 173 0.74 -5.10 1.23
C TRP A 173 -0.17 -4.82 2.44
N GLY A 174 -0.68 -5.90 3.07
CA GLY A 174 -1.65 -5.86 4.16
C GLY A 174 -2.91 -5.06 3.84
N LEU A 175 -3.39 -5.15 2.60
CA LEU A 175 -4.65 -4.52 2.19
C LEU A 175 -5.87 -5.25 2.75
N ASP A 176 -5.69 -6.50 3.20
CA ASP A 176 -6.74 -7.32 3.81
C ASP A 176 -6.85 -7.11 5.33
N SER A 177 -6.00 -6.27 5.93
CA SER A 177 -6.06 -6.02 7.38
C SER A 177 -7.29 -5.17 7.72
N GLY A 178 -8.24 -5.74 8.46
CA GLY A 178 -9.50 -5.09 8.82
C GLY A 178 -10.76 -5.85 8.36
N GLU A 179 -10.61 -6.83 7.46
CA GLU A 179 -11.67 -7.82 7.21
C GLU A 179 -11.70 -8.85 8.36
N GLU A 180 -12.27 -8.47 9.51
CA GLU A 180 -12.52 -9.38 10.62
C GLU A 180 -13.61 -10.42 10.25
N GLY A 181 -13.20 -11.50 9.58
CA GLY A 181 -13.94 -12.76 9.48
C GLY A 181 -15.39 -12.67 8.94
N PRO A 182 -16.08 -13.81 8.80
CA PRO A 182 -17.49 -13.77 8.40
C PRO A 182 -18.31 -13.08 9.49
N VAL A 183 -19.00 -11.99 9.12
CA VAL A 183 -20.04 -11.35 9.94
C VAL A 183 -21.00 -12.43 10.43
N LYS A 184 -20.92 -12.77 11.71
CA LYS A 184 -21.75 -13.80 12.33
C LYS A 184 -23.15 -13.19 12.50
N VAL A 185 -23.98 -13.28 11.46
CA VAL A 185 -25.38 -12.85 11.52
C VAL A 185 -26.13 -13.79 12.46
N THR A 186 -26.27 -13.42 13.73
CA THR A 186 -27.18 -14.08 14.66
C THR A 186 -28.61 -13.69 14.34
N VAL A 187 -29.32 -14.56 13.62
CA VAL A 187 -30.77 -14.44 13.45
C VAL A 187 -31.42 -14.72 14.81
N VAL A 188 -31.87 -13.67 15.49
CA VAL A 188 -32.74 -13.81 16.67
C VAL A 188 -34.11 -14.24 16.17
N ARG A 189 -34.47 -15.51 16.37
CA ARG A 189 -35.84 -15.97 16.18
C ARG A 189 -36.70 -15.34 17.28
N GLY A 190 -37.52 -14.36 16.92
CA GLY A 190 -38.56 -13.83 17.78
C GLY A 190 -39.49 -14.95 18.25
N GLY A 191 -39.65 -15.07 19.57
CA GLY A 191 -40.51 -16.06 20.21
C GLY A 191 -41.98 -15.83 19.85
N ALA A 192 -42.67 -16.95 19.67
CA ALA A 192 -44.14 -17.05 19.60
C ALA A 192 -44.77 -16.85 20.98
#